data_AF-A0A961H0N0-F1
#
_entry.id   AF-A0A961H0N0-F1
#
_cell.length_a   1.000
_cell.length_b   1.000
_cell.length_c   1.000
_cell.angle_alpha   90.00
_cell.angle_beta   90.00
_cell.angle_gamma   90.00
#
_symmetry.space_group_name_H-M   'P 1'
#
loop_
_entity.id
_entity.type
_entity.pdbx_description
1 polymer ?
#
loop_
_entity_poly.entity_id
_entity_poly.type
_entity_poly.pdbx_seq_one_letter_code
_entity_poly.pdbx_strand_id
1 'polypeptide(L)'
;MPLDKLPNKTYPALGLSLIDRAFKEAHAERCCPNDLAKLREYFGNHNDVKCIYCAEKTAKRWDHLYPVSKGGDTSLGNLVPACDSCDDSKQDKTLDEWSQSNAKYRPSATRLVAIKESIRQYRIKFPYDEQDFQSKMNDDTSKKYKRLRDALDIVRKVLIEDDIISK
;
A
#
# COMPACT_ATOMS: atom_id res chain seq x y z
N MET A 1 1.90 12.97 24.76
CA MET A 1 1.17 13.41 23.55
C MET A 1 0.05 14.31 24.02
N PRO A 2 -0.16 15.49 23.43
CA PRO A 2 -1.30 16.29 23.83
C PRO A 2 -2.57 15.59 23.31
N LEU A 3 -3.60 15.50 24.16
CA LEU A 3 -4.87 14.84 23.90
C LEU A 3 -5.79 15.69 23.00
N ASP A 4 -5.20 16.35 21.99
CA ASP A 4 -5.86 17.36 21.17
C ASP A 4 -6.66 16.75 20.01
N LYS A 5 -6.59 15.42 19.84
CA LYS A 5 -7.26 14.70 18.77
C LYS A 5 -8.07 13.54 19.33
N LEU A 6 -9.35 13.50 18.97
CA LEU A 6 -10.19 12.33 19.14
C LEU A 6 -9.69 11.20 18.21
N PRO A 7 -9.94 9.93 18.57
CA PRO A 7 -9.71 8.81 17.65
C PRO A 7 -10.44 9.01 16.32
N ASN A 8 -9.84 8.54 15.23
CA ASN A 8 -10.51 8.51 13.93
C ASN A 8 -11.75 7.62 14.03
N LYS A 9 -12.90 8.12 13.60
CA LYS A 9 -14.13 7.33 13.53
C LYS A 9 -13.98 6.23 12.47
N THR A 10 -14.50 5.05 12.76
CA THR A 10 -14.72 4.01 11.75
C THR A 10 -15.98 4.34 10.98
N TYR A 11 -15.90 4.40 9.65
CA TYR A 11 -17.05 4.66 8.78
C TYR A 11 -17.38 3.40 7.96
N PRO A 12 -18.67 3.14 7.65
CA PRO A 12 -19.07 1.97 6.87
C PRO A 12 -18.31 1.82 5.54
N ALA A 13 -18.03 2.94 4.86
CA ALA A 13 -17.24 2.96 3.63
C ALA A 13 -15.83 2.37 3.82
N LEU A 14 -15.18 2.62 4.96
CA LEU A 14 -13.89 2.02 5.31
C LEU A 14 -14.04 0.49 5.47
N GLY A 15 -15.12 0.03 6.11
CA GLY A 15 -15.41 -1.39 6.27
C GLY A 15 -15.50 -2.12 4.93
N LEU A 16 -16.22 -1.56 3.95
CA LEU A 16 -16.31 -2.12 2.60
C LEU A 16 -14.94 -2.20 1.91
N SER A 17 -14.14 -1.14 2.02
CA SER A 17 -12.78 -1.10 1.46
C SER A 17 -11.85 -2.13 2.13
N LEU A 18 -12.00 -2.38 3.43
CA LEU A 18 -11.22 -3.39 4.13
C LEU A 18 -11.58 -4.82 3.69
N ILE A 19 -12.85 -5.10 3.40
CA ILE A 19 -13.27 -6.42 2.87
C ILE A 19 -12.67 -6.65 1.47
N ASP A 20 -12.77 -5.65 0.59
CA ASP A 20 -12.15 -5.71 -0.75
C ASP A 20 -10.64 -5.92 -0.67
N ARG A 21 -9.97 -5.16 0.21
CA ARG A 21 -8.53 -5.30 0.46
C ARG A 21 -8.19 -6.69 1.00
N ALA A 22 -8.92 -7.21 1.98
CA ALA A 22 -8.65 -8.51 2.58
C ALA A 22 -8.76 -9.63 1.55
N PHE A 23 -9.73 -9.55 0.63
CA PHE A 23 -9.82 -10.49 -0.48
C PHE A 23 -8.57 -10.45 -1.37
N LYS A 24 -8.09 -9.24 -1.72
CA LYS A 24 -6.87 -9.07 -2.52
C LYS A 24 -5.64 -9.62 -1.80
N GLU A 25 -5.48 -9.33 -0.51
CA GLU A 25 -4.36 -9.86 0.30
C GLU A 25 -4.35 -11.38 0.39
N ALA A 26 -5.53 -12.01 0.49
CA ALA A 26 -5.63 -13.47 0.56
C ALA A 26 -5.15 -14.18 -0.72
N HIS A 27 -5.07 -13.45 -1.84
CA HIS A 27 -4.63 -13.97 -3.13
C HIS A 27 -3.30 -13.35 -3.60
N ALA A 28 -2.71 -12.45 -2.82
CA ALA A 28 -1.43 -11.81 -3.12
C ALA A 28 -0.27 -12.69 -2.63
N GLU A 29 0.88 -12.59 -3.30
CA GLU A 29 2.09 -13.20 -2.79
C GLU A 29 2.54 -12.52 -1.49
N ARG A 30 3.19 -13.30 -0.61
CA ARG A 30 3.65 -12.81 0.68
C ARG A 30 5.05 -13.32 1.00
N CYS A 31 5.90 -12.40 1.47
CA CYS A 31 7.25 -12.66 1.92
C CYS A 31 7.26 -13.77 2.96
N CYS A 32 8.10 -14.77 2.72
CA CYS A 32 8.47 -15.72 3.75
C CYS A 32 9.56 -15.12 4.68
N PRO A 33 9.92 -15.76 5.80
CA PRO A 33 11.00 -15.29 6.67
C PRO A 33 12.34 -15.08 5.95
N ASN A 34 12.64 -15.90 4.93
CA ASN A 34 13.87 -15.76 4.14
C ASN A 34 13.86 -14.49 3.27
N ASP A 35 12.70 -14.12 2.72
CA ASP A 35 12.56 -12.88 1.95
C ASP A 35 12.71 -11.66 2.86
N LEU A 36 12.15 -11.72 4.07
CA LEU A 36 12.34 -10.68 5.07
C LEU A 36 13.81 -10.54 5.49
N ALA A 37 14.55 -11.65 5.57
CA ALA A 37 15.99 -11.62 5.82
C ALA A 37 16.74 -10.91 4.69
N LYS A 38 16.43 -11.22 3.42
CA LYS A 38 17.01 -10.53 2.25
C LYS A 38 16.69 -9.03 2.21
N LEU A 39 15.47 -8.64 2.60
CA LEU A 39 15.09 -7.23 2.74
C LEU A 39 15.97 -6.51 3.77
N ARG A 40 16.17 -7.13 4.93
CA ARG A 40 17.04 -6.58 6.00
C ARG A 40 18.50 -6.54 5.58
N GLU A 41 18.97 -7.53 4.83
CA GLU A 41 20.33 -7.52 4.29
C GLU A 41 20.51 -6.37 3.27
N TYR A 42 19.52 -6.15 2.39
CA TYR A 42 19.61 -5.13 1.35
C TYR A 42 19.50 -3.70 1.89
N PHE A 43 18.50 -3.43 2.73
CA PHE A 43 18.24 -2.08 3.24
C PHE A 43 18.95 -1.77 4.57
N GLY A 44 19.42 -2.80 5.28
CA GLY A 44 19.98 -2.72 6.62
C GLY A 44 19.01 -3.19 7.72
N ASN A 45 19.53 -3.27 8.95
CA ASN A 45 18.74 -3.64 10.13
C ASN A 45 17.84 -2.48 10.61
N HIS A 46 16.65 -2.82 11.10
CA HIS A 46 15.57 -1.88 11.46
C HIS A 46 15.96 -0.69 12.34
N ASN A 47 17.01 -0.81 13.16
CA ASN A 47 17.38 0.23 14.10
C ASN A 47 18.02 1.47 13.42
N ASP A 48 18.62 1.31 12.23
CA ASP A 48 19.34 2.38 11.55
C ASP A 48 18.88 2.63 10.09
N VAL A 49 17.99 1.79 9.56
CA VAL A 49 17.47 1.96 8.20
C VAL A 49 16.71 3.28 8.08
N LYS A 50 17.13 4.12 7.14
CA LYS A 50 16.42 5.35 6.82
C LYS A 50 15.23 5.08 5.90
N CYS A 51 14.16 5.84 6.10
CA CYS A 51 12.99 5.84 5.23
C CYS A 51 13.40 6.11 3.79
N ILE A 52 13.02 5.23 2.85
CA ILE A 52 13.35 5.39 1.44
C ILE A 52 12.75 6.68 0.87
N TYR A 53 11.64 7.16 1.41
CA TYR A 53 10.95 8.33 0.87
C TYR A 53 11.58 9.64 1.30
N CYS A 54 11.78 9.88 2.60
CA CYS A 54 12.32 11.16 3.07
C CYS A 54 13.83 11.14 3.35
N ALA A 55 14.47 9.98 3.51
CA ALA A 55 15.86 9.82 3.95
C ALA A 55 16.22 10.43 5.32
N GLU A 56 15.32 11.17 5.96
CA GLU A 56 15.58 11.85 7.24
C GLU A 56 15.29 10.93 8.44
N LYS A 57 14.09 10.35 8.46
CA LYS A 57 13.57 9.57 9.60
C LYS A 57 13.95 8.10 9.48
N THR A 58 14.16 7.46 10.62
CA THR A 58 14.28 6.00 10.70
C THR A 58 12.97 5.35 10.23
N ALA A 59 13.11 4.29 9.44
CA ALA A 59 12.00 3.49 8.99
C ALA A 59 11.45 2.64 10.14
N LYS A 60 10.13 2.54 10.20
CA LYS A 60 9.41 1.77 11.23
C LYS A 60 8.48 0.72 10.62
N ARG A 61 8.24 0.80 9.31
CA ARG A 61 7.30 -0.04 8.57
C ARG A 61 7.93 -0.48 7.25
N TRP A 62 7.42 -1.59 6.72
CA TRP A 62 7.59 -1.93 5.32
C TRP A 62 6.38 -1.40 4.57
N ASP A 63 6.60 -0.56 3.57
CA ASP A 63 5.55 -0.02 2.69
C ASP A 63 5.61 -0.71 1.31
N HIS A 64 4.46 -0.81 0.67
CA HIS A 64 4.29 -1.35 -0.67
C HIS A 64 4.47 -0.24 -1.71
N LEU A 65 5.43 -0.38 -2.61
CA LEU A 65 5.61 0.55 -3.74
C LEU A 65 4.38 0.58 -4.65
N TYR A 66 3.91 -0.61 -5.02
CA TYR A 66 2.62 -0.84 -5.66
C TYR A 66 1.64 -1.39 -4.60
N PRO A 67 0.58 -0.64 -4.26
CA PRO A 67 -0.24 -0.93 -3.09
C PRO A 67 -1.15 -2.14 -3.30
N VAL A 68 -1.42 -2.86 -2.21
CA VAL A 68 -2.30 -4.04 -2.19
C VAL A 68 -3.70 -3.75 -2.76
N SER A 69 -4.26 -2.56 -2.51
CA SER A 69 -5.56 -2.15 -3.06
C SER A 69 -5.61 -2.20 -4.59
N LYS A 70 -4.46 -2.11 -5.25
CA LYS A 70 -4.31 -2.22 -6.71
C LYS A 70 -3.84 -3.60 -7.16
N GLY A 71 -3.51 -4.49 -6.23
CA GLY A 71 -3.03 -5.85 -6.51
C GLY A 71 -1.57 -6.08 -6.17
N GLY A 72 -0.91 -5.15 -5.48
CA GLY A 72 0.48 -5.33 -5.07
C GLY A 72 0.69 -6.43 -4.05
N ASP A 73 1.80 -7.16 -4.21
CA ASP A 73 2.19 -8.25 -3.34
C ASP A 73 3.04 -7.75 -2.18
N THR A 74 3.02 -8.49 -1.09
CA THR A 74 3.90 -8.24 0.06
C THR A 74 5.21 -8.98 -0.18
N SER A 75 5.98 -8.64 -1.22
CA SER A 75 7.15 -9.39 -1.69
C SER A 75 8.39 -8.53 -1.91
N LEU A 76 9.52 -9.19 -2.20
CA LEU A 76 10.74 -8.53 -2.67
C LEU A 76 10.48 -7.75 -3.97
N GLY A 77 11.18 -6.64 -4.17
CA GLY A 77 10.99 -5.73 -5.29
C GLY A 77 9.77 -4.80 -5.15
N ASN A 78 8.84 -5.10 -4.23
CA ASN A 78 7.70 -4.25 -3.91
C ASN A 78 7.73 -3.65 -2.49
N LEU A 79 8.38 -4.29 -1.52
CA LEU A 79 8.51 -3.76 -0.16
C LEU A 79 9.73 -2.87 0.02
N VAL A 80 9.53 -1.72 0.67
CA VAL A 80 10.59 -0.76 0.98
C VAL A 80 10.45 -0.21 2.41
N PRO A 81 11.56 0.20 3.05
CA PRO A 81 11.51 0.75 4.40
C PRO A 81 10.91 2.16 4.41
N ALA A 82 9.90 2.39 5.24
CA ALA A 82 9.22 3.68 5.36
C ALA A 82 9.04 4.11 6.82
N CYS A 83 9.03 5.43 7.05
CA CYS A 83 8.63 6.00 8.34
C CYS A 83 7.11 6.21 8.39
N ASP A 84 6.56 6.31 9.60
CA ASP A 84 5.12 6.46 9.83
C ASP A 84 4.52 7.63 9.03
N SER A 85 5.18 8.79 9.05
CA SER A 85 4.67 9.99 8.38
C SER A 85 4.59 9.87 6.86
N CYS A 86 5.55 9.18 6.23
CA CYS A 86 5.57 9.05 4.78
C CYS A 86 4.57 8.00 4.30
N ASP A 87 4.54 6.83 4.95
CA ASP A 87 3.61 5.76 4.57
C ASP A 87 2.15 6.15 4.88
N ASP A 88 1.87 6.85 5.99
CA ASP A 88 0.51 7.40 6.26
C ASP A 88 0.10 8.47 5.24
N SER A 89 1.07 9.19 4.67
CA SER A 89 0.84 10.21 3.64
C SER A 89 0.65 9.60 2.26
N LYS A 90 1.36 8.50 1.95
CA LYS A 90 1.25 7.78 0.69
C LYS A 90 -0.06 6.98 0.60
N GLN A 91 -0.39 6.24 1.67
CA GLN A 91 -1.56 5.38 1.72
C GLN A 91 -1.57 4.37 0.57
N ASP A 92 -2.69 4.27 -0.13
CA ASP A 92 -2.99 3.38 -1.25
C ASP A 92 -2.60 3.94 -2.62
N LYS A 93 -1.77 4.98 -2.65
CA LYS A 93 -1.26 5.60 -3.88
C LYS A 93 0.04 4.94 -4.31
N THR A 94 0.27 4.89 -5.62
CA THR A 94 1.61 4.65 -6.16
C THR A 94 2.53 5.84 -5.85
N LEU A 95 3.84 5.65 -6.01
CA LEU A 95 4.80 6.74 -5.83
C LEU A 95 4.47 7.96 -6.72
N ASP A 96 4.07 7.72 -7.96
CA ASP A 96 3.75 8.77 -8.92
C ASP A 96 2.49 9.54 -8.51
N GLU A 97 1.40 8.83 -8.20
CA GLU A 97 0.17 9.44 -7.71
C GLU A 97 0.40 10.24 -6.42
N TRP A 98 1.18 9.68 -5.51
CA TRP A 98 1.50 10.34 -4.25
C TRP A 98 2.29 11.63 -4.47
N SER A 99 3.28 11.60 -5.37
CA SER A 99 4.12 12.76 -5.69
C SER A 99 3.33 13.92 -6.31
N GLN A 100 2.25 13.62 -7.03
CA GLN A 100 1.36 14.57 -7.70
C GLN A 100 0.20 15.04 -6.81
N SER A 101 0.00 14.41 -5.65
CA SER A 101 -1.09 14.75 -4.72
C SER A 101 -0.81 16.02 -3.91
N ASN A 102 -1.79 16.44 -3.10
CA ASN A 102 -1.63 17.51 -2.11
C ASN A 102 -1.17 17.00 -0.72
N ALA A 103 -0.69 15.76 -0.63
CA ALA A 103 -0.32 15.15 0.65
C ALA A 103 0.90 15.84 1.28
N LYS A 104 0.84 16.07 2.61
CA LYS A 104 1.84 16.84 3.36
C LYS A 104 3.27 16.31 3.23
N TYR A 105 3.45 14.98 3.23
CA TYR A 105 4.78 14.36 3.23
C TYR A 105 5.18 13.81 1.85
N ARG A 106 4.51 14.23 0.77
CA ARG A 106 4.90 13.84 -0.59
C ARG A 106 6.35 14.27 -0.89
N PRO A 107 7.09 13.53 -1.71
CA PRO A 107 8.47 13.88 -2.03
C PRO A 107 8.53 15.15 -2.89
N SER A 108 9.59 15.95 -2.71
CA SER A 108 9.95 17.02 -3.64
C SER A 108 10.40 16.43 -4.99
N ALA A 109 10.43 17.24 -6.05
CA ALA A 109 10.88 16.78 -7.37
C ALA A 109 12.30 16.19 -7.33
N THR A 110 13.23 16.86 -6.64
CA THR A 110 14.60 16.37 -6.45
C THR A 110 14.63 15.05 -5.67
N ARG A 111 13.83 14.94 -4.60
CA ARG A 111 13.78 13.70 -3.82
C ARG A 111 13.15 12.56 -4.61
N LEU A 112 12.14 12.83 -5.42
CA LEU A 112 11.48 11.85 -6.28
C LEU A 112 12.47 11.19 -7.26
N VAL A 113 13.38 11.97 -7.86
CA VAL A 113 14.44 11.41 -8.72
C VAL A 113 15.31 10.41 -7.95
N ALA A 114 15.76 10.78 -6.75
CA ALA A 114 16.57 9.90 -5.90
C ALA A 114 15.82 8.63 -5.45
N ILE A 115 14.52 8.75 -5.13
CA ILE A 115 13.66 7.62 -4.78
C ILE A 115 13.54 6.66 -5.98
N LYS A 116 13.22 7.19 -7.17
CA LYS A 116 13.05 6.38 -8.39
C LYS A 116 14.33 5.63 -8.75
N GLU A 117 15.49 6.27 -8.65
CA GLU A 117 16.75 5.59 -8.90
C GLU A 117 17.04 4.49 -7.85
N SER A 118 16.76 4.76 -6.56
CA SER A 118 16.90 3.74 -5.51
C SER A 118 16.00 2.53 -5.75
N ILE A 119 14.74 2.76 -6.13
CA ILE A 119 13.77 1.71 -6.47
C ILE A 119 14.24 0.93 -7.70
N ARG A 120 14.76 1.61 -8.73
CA ARG A 120 15.27 0.97 -9.93
C ARG A 120 16.41 0.02 -9.60
N GLN A 121 17.39 0.46 -8.82
CA GLN A 121 18.51 -0.40 -8.38
C GLN A 121 18.03 -1.59 -7.55
N TYR A 122 17.05 -1.36 -6.67
CA TYR A 122 16.41 -2.41 -5.90
C TYR A 122 15.73 -3.46 -6.79
N ARG A 123 14.98 -3.01 -7.81
CA ARG A 123 14.27 -3.89 -8.74
C ARG A 123 15.17 -4.60 -9.76
N ILE A 124 16.37 -4.09 -10.02
CA ILE A 124 17.39 -4.85 -10.77
C ILE A 124 17.82 -6.08 -9.96
N LYS A 125 18.00 -5.94 -8.64
CA LYS A 125 18.39 -7.05 -7.77
C LYS A 125 17.22 -7.98 -7.46
N PHE A 126 16.03 -7.44 -7.26
CA PHE A 126 14.82 -8.16 -6.94
C PHE A 126 13.71 -7.74 -7.91
N PRO A 127 13.64 -8.38 -9.09
CA PRO A 127 12.62 -8.07 -10.08
C PRO A 127 11.22 -8.20 -9.50
N TYR A 128 10.37 -7.23 -9.84
CA TYR A 128 8.95 -7.23 -9.47
C TYR A 128 8.14 -6.64 -10.60
N ASP A 129 7.09 -7.34 -10.99
CA ASP A 129 6.18 -6.93 -12.04
C ASP A 129 4.89 -6.39 -11.41
N GLU A 130 4.56 -5.14 -11.72
CA GLU A 130 3.35 -4.50 -11.22
C GLU A 130 2.17 -4.94 -12.07
N GLN A 131 1.34 -5.83 -11.54
CA GLN A 131 0.13 -6.27 -12.22
C GLN A 131 -1.09 -5.88 -11.40
N ASP A 132 -2.09 -5.31 -12.08
CA ASP A 132 -3.40 -5.09 -11.49
C ASP A 132 -3.97 -6.40 -10.97
N PHE A 133 -4.71 -6.34 -9.86
CA PHE A 133 -5.27 -7.53 -9.21
C PHE A 133 -6.04 -8.43 -10.19
N GLN A 134 -6.80 -7.83 -11.11
CA GLN A 134 -7.59 -8.58 -12.09
C GLN A 134 -6.73 -9.39 -13.06
N SER A 135 -5.56 -8.88 -13.44
CA SER A 135 -4.64 -9.54 -14.37
C SER A 135 -3.98 -10.79 -13.76
N LYS A 136 -3.95 -10.90 -12.43
CA LYS A 136 -3.38 -12.04 -11.69
C LYS A 136 -4.35 -13.20 -11.50
N MET A 137 -5.64 -12.99 -11.74
CA MET A 137 -6.68 -13.96 -11.39
C MET A 137 -6.86 -15.03 -12.47
N ASN A 138 -6.98 -16.29 -12.03
CA ASN A 138 -7.58 -17.33 -12.86
C ASN A 138 -9.11 -17.16 -12.91
N ASP A 139 -9.77 -17.93 -13.79
CA ASP A 139 -11.23 -17.85 -14.01
C ASP A 139 -12.07 -18.06 -12.75
N ASP A 140 -11.64 -18.97 -11.85
CA ASP A 140 -12.37 -19.26 -10.62
C ASP A 140 -12.27 -18.10 -9.62
N THR A 141 -11.07 -17.59 -9.38
CA THR A 141 -10.84 -16.41 -8.52
C THR A 141 -11.56 -15.19 -9.08
N SER A 142 -11.53 -14.98 -10.40
CA SER A 142 -12.22 -13.87 -11.07
C SER A 142 -13.73 -13.91 -10.83
N LYS A 143 -14.36 -15.08 -10.94
CA LYS A 143 -15.79 -15.27 -10.63
C LYS A 143 -16.10 -14.98 -9.16
N LYS A 144 -15.27 -15.47 -8.24
CA LYS A 144 -15.43 -15.23 -6.79
C LYS A 144 -15.29 -13.74 -6.46
N TYR A 145 -14.29 -13.07 -7.03
CA TYR A 145 -14.07 -11.65 -6.82
C TYR A 145 -15.22 -10.81 -7.38
N LYS A 146 -15.71 -11.12 -8.58
CA LYS A 146 -16.88 -10.44 -9.16
C LYS A 146 -18.09 -10.55 -8.24
N ARG A 147 -18.41 -11.76 -7.77
CA ARG A 147 -19.53 -11.97 -6.84
C ARG A 147 -19.37 -11.16 -5.54
N LEU A 148 -18.15 -11.09 -4.99
CA LEU A 148 -17.87 -10.25 -3.83
C LEU A 148 -18.11 -8.76 -4.14
N ARG A 149 -17.60 -8.27 -5.26
CA ARG A 149 -17.75 -6.88 -5.69
C ARG A 149 -19.22 -6.50 -5.86
N ASP A 150 -20.00 -7.33 -6.54
CA ASP A 150 -21.44 -7.13 -6.73
C ASP A 150 -22.16 -7.02 -5.37
N ALA A 151 -21.82 -7.89 -4.41
CA ALA A 151 -22.38 -7.84 -3.06
C ALA A 151 -21.98 -6.57 -2.29
N LEU A 152 -20.72 -6.15 -2.36
CA LEU A 152 -20.24 -4.92 -1.73
C LEU A 152 -20.91 -3.68 -2.34
N ASP A 153 -21.17 -3.69 -3.65
CA ASP A 153 -21.84 -2.57 -4.34
C ASP A 153 -23.32 -2.47 -3.94
N ILE A 154 -24.00 -3.59 -3.69
CA ILE A 154 -25.35 -3.60 -3.11
C ILE A 154 -25.33 -2.96 -1.71
N VAL A 155 -24.41 -3.38 -0.84
CA VAL A 155 -24.29 -2.80 0.51
C VAL A 155 -23.97 -1.31 0.44
N ARG A 156 -23.04 -0.91 -0.43
CA ARG A 156 -22.70 0.51 -0.66
C ARG A 156 -23.93 1.30 -1.09
N LYS A 157 -24.74 0.75 -2.00
CA LYS A 157 -25.97 1.40 -2.47
C LYS A 157 -26.96 1.65 -1.33
N VAL A 158 -27.22 0.65 -0.48
CA VAL A 158 -28.10 0.80 0.69
C VAL A 158 -27.58 1.89 1.63
N LEU A 159 -26.28 1.90 1.92
CA LEU A 159 -25.67 2.91 2.78
C LEU A 159 -25.77 4.34 2.22
N ILE A 160 -25.79 4.49 0.88
CA ILE A 160 -25.98 5.78 0.22
C ILE A 160 -27.47 6.18 0.23
N GLU A 161 -28.38 5.24 -0.04
CA GLU A 161 -29.84 5.48 -0.07
C GLU A 161 -30.38 5.88 1.31
N ASP A 162 -29.78 5.35 2.37
CA ASP A 162 -30.13 5.68 3.77
C ASP A 162 -29.31 6.87 4.33
N ASP A 163 -28.59 7.62 3.49
CA ASP A 163 -27.76 8.78 3.87
C ASP A 163 -26.68 8.48 4.95
N ILE A 164 -26.25 7.22 5.07
CA ILE A 164 -25.23 6.79 6.04
C ILE A 164 -23.82 7.17 5.55
N ILE A 165 -23.59 7.13 4.24
CA ILE A 165 -22.34 7.56 3.59
C ILE A 165 -22.64 8.46 2.39
N SER A 166 -21.69 9.32 2.03
CA SER A 166 -21.78 10.11 0.79
C SER A 166 -21.56 9.24 -0.45
N LYS A 167 -22.12 9.69 -1.58
CA LYS A 167 -21.79 9.16 -2.91
C LYS A 167 -20.30 9.26 -3.25
#